data_AF-A0A151IJ96-F1
#
_entry.id   AF-A0A151IJ96-F1
#
_cell.length_a   1.000
_cell.length_b   1.000
_cell.length_c   1.000
_cell.angle_alpha   90.00
_cell.angle_beta   90.00
_cell.angle_gamma   90.00
#
_symmetry.space_group_name_H-M   'P 1'
#
loop_
_entity.id
_entity.type
_entity.pdbx_description
1 polymer ?
#
loop_
_entity_poly.entity_id
_entity_poly.type
_entity_poly.pdbx_seq_one_letter_code
_entity_poly.pdbx_strand_id
1 'polypeptide(L)'
;IKNKQRKRADNFSEAEKIILTNLVFEYKDIIENKKSDAVTSKDKDKCWKTIEIAFNSRSSAKCRSSEVLRSCWDNLKKKTRKFFADEKMQLYKTGKFLFILYFYVAYALPIINLFILN
;
A
#
# COMPACT_ATOMS: atom_id res chain seq x y z
N ILE A 1 -8.11 8.78 -36.98
CA ILE A 1 -8.33 8.63 -35.52
C ILE A 1 -7.16 9.28 -34.79
N LYS A 2 -7.35 10.42 -34.12
CA LYS A 2 -6.26 11.11 -33.40
C LYS A 2 -5.85 10.25 -32.19
N ASN A 3 -4.65 9.67 -32.26
CA ASN A 3 -4.08 8.87 -31.19
C ASN A 3 -3.69 9.79 -30.03
N LYS A 4 -4.60 9.99 -29.08
CA LYS A 4 -4.36 10.82 -27.87
C LYS A 4 -3.29 10.11 -27.04
N GLN A 5 -2.03 10.54 -27.16
CA GLN A 5 -0.95 10.06 -26.31
C GLN A 5 -1.39 10.19 -24.86
N ARG A 6 -1.54 9.06 -24.15
CA ARG A 6 -1.88 9.07 -22.73
C ARG A 6 -0.70 9.73 -22.01
N LYS A 7 -0.91 10.94 -21.49
CA LYS A 7 0.06 11.55 -20.56
C LYS A 7 0.31 10.52 -19.46
N ARG A 8 1.58 10.15 -19.27
CA ARG A 8 1.97 9.27 -18.15
C ARG A 8 1.53 9.96 -16.86
N ALA A 9 0.87 9.22 -15.98
CA ALA A 9 0.50 9.75 -14.67
C ALA A 9 1.77 10.12 -13.90
N ASP A 10 1.72 11.23 -13.17
CA ASP A 10 2.86 11.69 -12.37
C ASP A 10 3.20 10.67 -11.28
N ASN A 11 4.50 10.44 -11.11
CA ASN A 11 4.99 9.53 -10.09
C ASN A 11 4.61 10.03 -8.68
N PHE A 12 4.44 9.09 -7.75
CA PHE A 12 4.29 9.41 -6.34
C PHE A 12 5.66 9.67 -5.73
N SER A 13 5.83 10.82 -5.09
CA SER A 13 6.98 11.13 -4.26
C SER A 13 7.01 10.26 -3.00
N GLU A 14 8.15 10.21 -2.31
CA GLU A 14 8.26 9.42 -1.10
C GLU A 14 7.38 9.95 0.03
N ALA A 15 7.31 11.28 0.18
CA ALA A 15 6.42 11.93 1.15
C ALA A 15 4.95 11.58 0.88
N GLU A 16 4.51 11.57 -0.39
CA GLU A 16 3.15 11.16 -0.76
C GLU A 16 2.89 9.69 -0.38
N LYS A 17 3.85 8.79 -0.60
CA LYS A 17 3.68 7.37 -0.21
C LYS A 17 3.57 7.20 1.30
N ILE A 18 4.32 7.98 2.08
CA ILE A 18 4.25 7.96 3.55
C ILE A 18 2.86 8.41 4.01
N ILE A 19 2.36 9.54 3.48
CA ILE A 19 1.01 10.03 3.78
C ILE A 19 -0.06 8.98 3.45
N LEU A 20 0.03 8.38 2.25
CA LEU A 20 -0.90 7.34 1.82
C LEU A 20 -0.84 6.11 2.75
N THR A 21 0.35 5.67 3.12
CA THR A 21 0.54 4.51 3.99
C THR A 21 -0.07 4.76 5.37
N ASN A 22 0.15 5.93 5.95
CA ASN A 22 -0.44 6.31 7.24
C ASN A 22 -1.97 6.33 7.18
N LEU A 23 -2.54 6.95 6.14
CA LEU A 23 -3.98 6.99 5.94
C LEU A 23 -4.58 5.60 5.76
N VAL A 24 -3.97 4.73 4.96
CA VAL A 24 -4.47 3.36 4.77
C VAL A 24 -4.39 2.57 6.08
N PHE A 25 -3.38 2.82 6.90
CA PHE A 25 -3.22 2.16 8.20
C PHE A 25 -4.32 2.57 9.19
N GLU A 26 -4.77 3.84 9.17
CA GLU A 26 -5.92 4.32 9.95
C GLU A 26 -7.21 3.55 9.65
N TYR A 27 -7.39 3.07 8.40
CA TYR A 27 -8.57 2.33 7.96
C TYR A 27 -8.32 0.86 7.59
N LYS A 28 -7.24 0.26 8.13
CA LYS A 28 -6.77 -1.07 7.71
C LYS A 28 -7.85 -2.15 7.78
N ASP A 29 -8.71 -2.09 8.80
CA ASP A 29 -9.71 -3.14 9.08
C ASP A 29 -10.82 -3.18 8.01
N ILE A 30 -11.04 -2.05 7.32
CA ILE A 30 -11.99 -1.94 6.22
C ILE A 30 -11.29 -2.27 4.89
N ILE A 31 -10.10 -1.69 4.68
CA ILE A 31 -9.36 -1.79 3.42
C ILE A 31 -8.82 -3.20 3.17
N GLU A 32 -8.25 -3.84 4.19
CA GLU A 32 -7.66 -5.19 4.09
C GLU A 32 -8.63 -6.30 4.51
N ASN A 33 -9.91 -5.97 4.68
CA ASN A 33 -10.95 -6.98 4.87
C ASN A 33 -11.00 -7.92 3.65
N LYS A 34 -10.83 -9.23 3.85
CA LYS A 34 -10.86 -10.24 2.78
C LYS A 34 -12.28 -10.52 2.25
N LYS A 35 -13.33 -10.09 2.96
CA LYS A 35 -14.72 -10.24 2.51
C LYS A 35 -14.94 -9.47 1.21
N SER A 36 -15.68 -10.11 0.31
CA SER A 36 -15.95 -9.67 -1.05
C SER A 36 -17.45 -9.70 -1.34
N ASP A 37 -18.26 -9.24 -0.38
CA ASP A 37 -19.70 -9.05 -0.59
C ASP A 37 -20.00 -7.62 -1.11
N ALA A 38 -21.21 -7.41 -1.63
CA ALA A 38 -21.58 -6.12 -2.23
C ALA A 38 -21.58 -4.96 -1.21
N VAL A 39 -21.75 -5.26 0.08
CA VAL A 39 -21.78 -4.26 1.16
C VAL A 39 -20.35 -3.82 1.49
N THR A 40 -19.46 -4.79 1.75
CA THR A 40 -18.03 -4.56 2.01
C THR A 40 -17.32 -3.92 0.83
N SER A 41 -17.71 -4.20 -0.42
CA SER A 41 -17.18 -3.46 -1.59
C SER A 41 -17.55 -1.98 -1.54
N LYS A 42 -18.82 -1.66 -1.25
CA LYS A 42 -19.27 -0.27 -1.13
C LYS A 42 -18.60 0.45 0.04
N ASP A 43 -18.40 -0.23 1.16
CA ASP A 43 -17.75 0.36 2.33
C ASP A 43 -16.26 0.60 2.10
N LYS A 44 -15.57 -0.31 1.39
CA LYS A 44 -14.22 -0.07 0.87
C LYS A 44 -14.18 1.16 -0.03
N ASP A 45 -15.10 1.27 -0.99
CA ASP A 45 -15.11 2.40 -1.93
C ASP A 45 -15.36 3.73 -1.21
N LYS A 46 -16.28 3.78 -0.24
CA LYS A 46 -16.48 4.95 0.64
C LYS A 46 -15.21 5.28 1.42
N CYS A 47 -14.57 4.27 2.00
CA CYS A 47 -13.33 4.44 2.76
C CYS A 47 -12.20 5.03 1.87
N TRP A 48 -12.06 4.54 0.64
CA TRP A 48 -11.11 5.10 -0.31
C TRP A 48 -11.43 6.55 -0.70
N LYS A 49 -12.71 6.94 -0.75
CA LYS A 49 -13.10 8.35 -0.94
C LYS A 49 -12.74 9.21 0.26
N THR A 50 -12.88 8.71 1.48
CA THR A 50 -12.38 9.39 2.69
C THR A 50 -10.86 9.57 2.65
N ILE A 51 -10.13 8.51 2.27
CA ILE A 51 -8.67 8.57 2.09
C ILE A 51 -8.30 9.58 1.01
N GLU A 52 -9.02 9.63 -0.11
CA GLU A 52 -8.82 10.63 -1.17
C GLU A 52 -8.91 12.07 -0.63
N ILE A 53 -9.97 12.38 0.12
CA ILE A 53 -10.17 13.71 0.71
C ILE A 53 -9.03 14.04 1.69
N ALA A 54 -8.71 13.12 2.60
CA ALA A 54 -7.66 13.31 3.61
C ALA A 54 -6.26 13.38 2.99
N PHE A 55 -6.01 12.65 1.92
CA PHE A 55 -4.75 12.69 1.19
C PHE A 55 -4.59 14.03 0.47
N ASN A 56 -5.63 14.48 -0.23
CA ASN A 56 -5.59 15.72 -0.99
C ASN A 56 -5.54 16.97 -0.08
N SER A 57 -6.00 16.88 1.17
CA SER A 57 -5.84 17.95 2.16
C SER A 57 -4.43 17.99 2.79
N ARG A 58 -3.74 16.84 2.86
CA ARG A 58 -2.38 16.72 3.40
C ARG A 58 -1.29 16.91 2.33
N SER A 59 -1.59 16.62 1.07
CA SER A 59 -0.66 16.75 -0.05
C SER A 59 -0.75 18.13 -0.70
N SER A 60 0.35 18.88 -0.67
CA SER A 60 0.45 20.21 -1.31
C SER A 60 0.72 20.16 -2.82
N ALA A 61 0.91 18.96 -3.39
CA ALA A 61 1.35 18.82 -4.78
C ALA A 61 0.18 18.84 -5.78
N LYS A 62 -0.60 17.75 -5.80
CA LYS A 62 -1.70 17.54 -6.76
C LYS A 62 -2.76 16.63 -6.17
N CYS A 63 -4.01 16.90 -6.52
CA CYS A 63 -5.12 16.02 -6.19
C CYS A 63 -4.97 14.67 -6.91
N ARG A 64 -5.07 13.57 -6.17
CA ARG A 64 -5.11 12.20 -6.69
C ARG A 64 -6.49 11.64 -6.42
N SER A 65 -7.04 10.88 -7.38
CA SER A 65 -8.32 10.21 -7.16
C SER A 65 -8.14 8.91 -6.37
N SER A 66 -9.21 8.44 -5.73
CA SER A 66 -9.24 7.16 -5.01
C SER A 66 -8.68 5.98 -5.82
N GLU A 67 -8.94 5.94 -7.13
CA GLU A 67 -8.48 4.85 -8.01
C GLU A 67 -6.95 4.88 -8.16
N VAL A 68 -6.37 6.07 -8.26
CA VAL A 68 -4.91 6.26 -8.36
C VAL A 68 -4.24 5.90 -7.03
N LEU A 69 -4.84 6.30 -5.90
CA LEU A 69 -4.34 5.95 -4.56
C LEU A 69 -4.40 4.45 -4.30
N ARG A 70 -5.51 3.79 -4.66
CA ARG A 70 -5.66 2.32 -4.56
C ARG A 70 -4.61 1.59 -5.40
N SER A 71 -4.39 2.02 -6.65
CA SER A 71 -3.33 1.46 -7.51
C SER A 71 -1.93 1.66 -6.94
N CYS A 72 -1.65 2.83 -6.36
CA CYS A 72 -0.39 3.11 -5.67
C CYS A 72 -0.18 2.15 -4.49
N TRP A 73 -1.20 1.97 -3.66
CA TRP A 73 -1.18 1.03 -2.53
C TRP A 73 -0.93 -0.42 -2.98
N ASP A 74 -1.62 -0.89 -4.02
CA ASP A 74 -1.42 -2.24 -4.54
C ASP A 74 -0.01 -2.44 -5.09
N ASN A 75 0.56 -1.42 -5.73
CA ASN A 75 1.92 -1.44 -6.21
C ASN A 75 2.94 -1.44 -5.07
N LEU A 76 2.70 -0.70 -3.98
CA LEU A 76 3.51 -0.76 -2.77
C LEU A 76 3.50 -2.18 -2.20
N LYS A 77 2.32 -2.78 -2.01
CA LYS A 77 2.19 -4.16 -1.54
C LYS A 77 2.95 -5.16 -2.42
N LYS A 78 2.86 -5.02 -3.75
CA LYS A 78 3.59 -5.87 -4.71
C LYS A 78 5.11 -5.72 -4.58
N LYS A 79 5.62 -4.49 -4.51
CA LYS A 79 7.04 -4.20 -4.36
C LYS A 79 7.59 -4.77 -3.05
N THR A 80 6.86 -4.59 -1.95
CA THR A 80 7.21 -5.13 -0.64
C THR A 80 7.30 -6.65 -0.66
N ARG A 81 6.29 -7.34 -1.21
CA ARG A 81 6.31 -8.81 -1.36
C ARG A 81 7.49 -9.29 -2.19
N LYS A 82 7.80 -8.60 -3.30
CA LYS A 82 8.94 -8.95 -4.15
C LYS A 82 10.26 -8.77 -3.41
N PHE A 83 10.46 -7.65 -2.72
CA PHE A 83 11.64 -7.40 -1.91
C PHE A 83 11.87 -8.53 -0.90
N PHE A 84 10.84 -8.93 -0.15
CA PHE A 84 10.96 -10.04 0.79
C PHE A 84 11.22 -11.40 0.13
N ALA A 85 10.65 -11.65 -1.05
CA ALA A 85 10.91 -12.88 -1.80
C ALA A 85 12.37 -12.95 -2.29
N ASP A 86 12.88 -11.83 -2.83
CA ASP A 86 14.26 -11.69 -3.29
C ASP A 86 15.22 -11.81 -2.09
N GLU A 87 14.95 -11.14 -0.98
CA GLU A 87 15.74 -11.25 0.27
C GLU A 87 15.72 -12.67 0.83
N LYS A 88 14.55 -13.35 0.86
CA LYS A 88 14.46 -14.76 1.27
C LYS A 88 15.34 -15.65 0.39
N MET A 89 15.36 -15.42 -0.92
CA MET A 89 16.26 -16.12 -1.84
C MET A 89 17.74 -15.82 -1.53
N GLN A 90 18.09 -14.59 -1.16
CA GLN A 90 19.46 -14.23 -0.75
C GLN A 90 19.84 -14.85 0.61
N LEU A 91 18.90 -14.98 1.55
CA LEU A 91 19.12 -15.62 2.85
C LEU A 91 19.50 -17.09 2.70
N TYR A 92 18.82 -17.83 1.83
CA TYR A 92 19.20 -19.22 1.51
C TYR A 92 20.63 -19.32 0.96
N LYS A 93 21.17 -18.23 0.41
CA LYS A 93 22.55 -18.17 -0.10
C LYS A 93 23.57 -17.69 0.94
N THR A 94 23.18 -16.94 1.98
CA THR A 94 24.14 -16.17 2.82
C THR A 94 23.96 -16.25 4.34
N GLY A 95 22.93 -16.92 4.87
CA GLY A 95 22.89 -17.34 6.29
C GLY A 95 22.80 -16.23 7.35
N LYS A 96 22.34 -15.01 7.02
CA LYS A 96 22.28 -13.87 7.95
C LYS A 96 20.91 -13.73 8.65
N PHE A 97 20.61 -14.65 9.55
CA PHE A 97 19.29 -14.81 10.22
C PHE A 97 18.92 -13.68 11.23
N LEU A 98 19.89 -13.09 11.93
CA LEU A 98 19.60 -12.26 13.11
C LEU A 98 19.22 -10.80 12.81
N PHE A 99 19.68 -10.23 11.69
CA PHE A 99 19.40 -8.82 11.35
C PHE A 99 17.96 -8.60 10.86
N ILE A 100 17.38 -9.62 10.24
CA ILE A 100 16.01 -9.57 9.70
C ILE A 100 14.97 -9.77 10.80
N LEU A 101 15.23 -10.58 11.82
CA LEU A 101 14.31 -10.71 12.96
C LEU A 101 14.13 -9.37 13.67
N TYR A 102 15.20 -8.58 13.79
CA TYR A 102 15.15 -7.25 14.40
C TYR A 102 14.30 -6.25 13.61
N PHE A 103 14.49 -6.17 12.28
CA PHE A 103 13.62 -5.36 11.41
C PHE A 103 12.18 -5.89 11.35
N TYR A 104 11.99 -7.20 11.41
CA TYR A 104 10.68 -7.85 11.42
C TYR A 104 9.91 -7.54 12.72
N VAL A 105 10.57 -7.60 13.88
CA VAL A 105 9.97 -7.25 15.18
C VAL A 105 9.73 -5.74 15.31
N ALA A 106 10.66 -4.91 14.85
CA ALA A 106 10.57 -3.45 15.00
C ALA A 106 9.68 -2.74 13.96
N TYR A 107 9.55 -3.27 12.74
CA TYR A 107 8.84 -2.60 11.63
C TYR A 107 7.81 -3.47 10.91
N ALA A 108 7.90 -4.81 11.01
CA ALA A 108 7.02 -5.71 10.25
C ALA A 108 5.98 -6.46 11.10
N LEU A 109 6.08 -6.50 12.43
CA LEU A 109 5.03 -7.06 13.29
C LEU A 109 3.67 -6.34 13.13
N PRO A 110 3.59 -5.00 12.93
CA PRO A 110 2.31 -4.36 12.63
C PRO A 110 1.77 -4.69 11.23
N ILE A 111 2.65 -5.10 10.29
CA ILE A 111 2.33 -5.30 8.86
C ILE A 111 2.08 -6.78 8.53
N ILE A 112 2.68 -7.72 9.27
CA ILE A 112 2.64 -9.17 8.97
C ILE A 112 1.71 -9.93 9.92
N ASN A 113 1.49 -9.49 11.17
CA ASN A 113 0.45 -10.10 12.03
C ASN A 113 -0.97 -9.92 11.48
N LEU A 114 -1.19 -9.04 10.50
CA LEU A 114 -2.49 -8.87 9.84
C LEU A 114 -2.69 -9.68 8.56
N PHE A 115 -1.68 -10.42 8.06
CA PHE A 115 -1.78 -11.10 6.76
C PHE A 115 -1.77 -12.63 6.82
N ILE A 116 -1.35 -13.27 7.92
CA ILE A 116 -1.29 -14.75 8.01
C ILE A 116 -2.19 -15.36 9.11
N LEU A 117 -2.73 -14.59 10.06
CA LEU A 117 -3.65 -15.11 11.08
C LEU A 117 -4.96 -14.31 11.12
N ASN A 118 -5.79 -14.50 10.09
CA ASN A 118 -7.27 -14.47 10.06
C ASN A 118 -7.74 -14.63 8.60
#